data_AF-A0A0C3MPD4-F1
#
_entry.id   AF-A0A0C3MPD4-F1
#
_cell.length_a   1.000
_cell.length_b   1.000
_cell.length_c   1.000
_cell.angle_alpha   90.00
_cell.angle_beta   90.00
_cell.angle_gamma   90.00
#
_symmetry.space_group_name_H-M   'P 1'
#
loop_
_entity.id
_entity.type
_entity.pdbx_description
1 polymer ?
#
loop_
_entity_poly.entity_id
_entity_poly.type
_entity_poly.pdbx_seq_one_letter_code
_entity_poly.pdbx_strand_id
1 'polypeptide(L)'
;MQHSYSFDLVLGHLRLLQQGSDLTSDARWAADESPEACATLSTRARETVERLKKAFPDLQPLPVEAEEVPDLLGRVQDPEVSIRRLHRFARLVGTWECGSVLIGTYDNSIEVSLAVDAERLNSGNLNESLARLLTCLESATHFNFLDQEGRRTLEPVSAAALLL
;
A
#
# COMPACT_ATOMS: atom_id res chain seq x y z
N MET A 1 -12.38 -23.45 -12.78
CA MET A 1 -12.13 -22.01 -12.91
C MET A 1 -11.99 -21.49 -11.49
N GLN A 2 -10.79 -21.11 -11.06
CA GLN A 2 -10.58 -20.51 -9.75
C GLN A 2 -11.27 -19.15 -9.75
N HIS A 3 -12.31 -18.99 -8.93
CA HIS A 3 -12.98 -17.71 -8.75
C HIS A 3 -12.12 -16.86 -7.82
N SER A 4 -11.19 -16.07 -8.36
CA SER A 4 -10.45 -15.10 -7.58
C SER A 4 -11.10 -13.73 -7.63
N TYR A 5 -11.31 -13.11 -6.48
CA TYR A 5 -11.78 -11.72 -6.38
C TYR A 5 -10.59 -10.81 -6.08
N SER A 6 -10.50 -9.67 -6.76
CA SER A 6 -9.42 -8.71 -6.54
C SER A 6 -9.95 -7.41 -5.96
N PHE A 7 -9.27 -6.86 -4.95
CA PHE A 7 -9.63 -5.60 -4.32
C PHE A 7 -8.38 -4.74 -4.12
N ASP A 8 -8.48 -3.45 -4.39
CA ASP A 8 -7.42 -2.47 -4.16
C ASP A 8 -7.75 -1.60 -2.95
N LEU A 9 -6.74 -1.35 -2.13
CA LEU A 9 -6.81 -0.58 -0.90
C LEU A 9 -5.69 0.45 -0.88
N VAL A 10 -5.96 1.63 -0.32
CA VAL A 10 -4.92 2.63 -0.11
C VAL A 10 -4.88 3.03 1.36
N LEU A 11 -3.67 3.00 1.94
CA LEU A 11 -3.39 3.60 3.23
C LEU A 11 -2.64 4.92 2.99
N GLY A 12 -3.11 6.00 3.60
CA GLY A 12 -2.54 7.32 3.47
C GLY A 12 -1.88 7.82 4.75
N HIS A 13 -0.87 8.66 4.59
CA HIS A 13 -0.33 9.43 5.70
C HIS A 13 -1.37 10.46 6.17
N LEU A 14 -1.54 10.64 7.49
CA LEU A 14 -2.55 11.53 8.07
C LEU A 14 -2.43 13.00 7.59
N ARG A 15 -1.23 13.41 7.15
CA ARG A 15 -0.99 14.74 6.58
C ARG A 15 -1.59 14.93 5.17
N LEU A 16 -1.70 13.87 4.36
CA LEU A 16 -2.37 13.92 3.06
C LEU A 16 -3.89 14.11 3.24
N LEU A 17 -4.47 13.45 4.24
CA LEU A 17 -5.90 13.55 4.57
C LEU A 17 -6.37 14.97 4.90
N GLN A 18 -5.47 15.80 5.44
CA GLN A 18 -5.78 17.18 5.81
C GLN A 18 -5.74 18.14 4.62
N GLN A 19 -5.13 17.75 3.50
CA GLN A 19 -4.92 18.62 2.35
C GLN A 19 -5.95 18.45 1.24
N GLY A 20 -6.86 17.48 1.35
CA GLY A 20 -7.95 17.27 0.39
C GLY A 20 -7.41 17.10 -1.03
N SER A 21 -6.89 15.92 -1.36
CA SER A 21 -6.41 15.67 -2.72
C SER A 21 -6.84 14.31 -3.20
N ASP A 22 -7.41 14.28 -4.41
CA ASP A 22 -7.34 13.13 -5.31
C ASP A 22 -5.93 12.54 -5.22
N LEU A 23 -5.84 11.24 -4.89
CA LEU A 23 -4.61 10.47 -4.88
C LEU A 23 -4.12 10.28 -6.32
N THR A 24 -3.67 11.37 -6.94
CA THR A 24 -2.96 11.30 -8.21
C THR A 24 -1.61 10.62 -8.01
N SER A 25 -1.04 10.06 -9.07
CA SER A 25 0.26 9.37 -9.05
C SER A 25 1.37 10.17 -8.36
N ASP A 26 1.30 11.50 -8.43
CA ASP A 26 2.28 12.42 -7.84
C ASP A 26 2.08 12.63 -6.33
N ALA A 27 0.85 12.51 -5.82
CA ALA A 27 0.53 12.69 -4.39
C ALA A 27 1.13 11.60 -3.48
N ARG A 28 1.50 10.46 -4.08
CA ARG A 28 2.16 9.32 -3.42
C ARG A 28 3.56 9.68 -2.93
N TRP A 29 4.20 10.64 -3.58
CA TRP A 29 5.56 11.07 -3.32
C TRP A 29 5.62 12.34 -2.47
N ALA A 30 6.66 12.48 -1.66
CA ALA A 30 6.86 13.70 -0.88
C ALA A 30 7.05 14.92 -1.81
N ALA A 31 6.51 16.06 -1.41
CA ALA A 31 6.70 17.31 -2.15
C ALA A 31 8.16 17.81 -2.08
N ASP A 32 8.86 17.51 -0.98
CA ASP A 32 10.28 17.82 -0.82
C ASP A 32 11.15 16.64 -1.30
N GLU A 33 11.78 16.84 -2.46
CA GLU A 33 12.65 15.87 -3.12
C GLU A 33 14.15 16.23 -2.95
N SER A 34 14.49 17.11 -2.00
CA SER A 34 15.89 17.44 -1.67
C SER A 34 16.68 16.20 -1.21
N PRO A 35 18.02 16.16 -1.39
CA PRO A 35 18.83 15.02 -0.96
C PRO A 35 18.66 14.67 0.52
N GLU A 36 18.56 15.68 1.39
CA GLU A 36 18.39 15.52 2.83
C GLU A 36 17.03 14.91 3.19
N ALA A 37 15.95 15.40 2.56
CA ALA A 37 14.62 14.83 2.71
C ALA A 37 14.60 13.38 2.21
N CYS A 38 15.21 13.12 1.06
CA CYS A 38 15.30 11.77 0.48
C CYS A 38 16.01 10.78 1.40
N ALA A 39 17.11 11.15 2.04
CA ALA A 39 17.81 10.26 2.99
C ALA A 39 16.92 9.86 4.18
N THR A 40 16.15 10.80 4.69
CA THR A 40 15.19 10.58 5.78
C THR A 40 14.04 9.65 5.33
N LEU A 41 13.47 9.92 4.16
CA LEU A 41 12.38 9.12 3.59
C LEU A 41 12.83 7.70 3.23
N SER A 42 14.03 7.52 2.69
CA SER A 42 14.62 6.19 2.44
C SER A 42 14.74 5.36 3.71
N THR A 43 15.16 5.98 4.82
CA THR A 43 15.25 5.30 6.11
C THR A 43 13.87 4.86 6.60
N ARG A 44 12.88 5.75 6.51
CA ARG A 44 11.48 5.46 6.88
C ARG A 44 10.86 4.36 6.01
N ALA A 45 11.13 4.37 4.71
CA ALA A 45 10.63 3.35 3.77
C ALA A 45 11.17 1.97 4.18
N ARG A 46 12.48 1.86 4.45
CA ARG A 46 13.11 0.64 4.94
C ARG A 46 12.51 0.15 6.25
N GLU A 47 12.33 1.04 7.23
CA GLU A 47 11.70 0.69 8.51
C GLU A 47 10.25 0.21 8.35
N THR A 48 9.52 0.76 7.38
CA THR A 48 8.16 0.35 7.06
C THR A 48 8.14 -1.05 6.43
N VAL A 49 9.05 -1.33 5.49
CA VAL A 49 9.22 -2.66 4.90
C VAL A 49 9.57 -3.70 5.95
N GLU A 50 10.48 -3.40 6.88
CA GLU A 50 10.85 -4.33 7.96
C GLU A 50 9.68 -4.62 8.90
N ARG A 51 8.88 -3.60 9.25
CA ARG A 51 7.66 -3.80 10.06
C ARG A 51 6.60 -4.62 9.31
N LEU A 52 6.43 -4.39 8.01
CA LEU A 52 5.53 -5.18 7.17
C LEU A 52 5.96 -6.65 7.11
N LYS A 53 7.25 -6.94 6.87
CA LYS A 53 7.78 -8.31 6.88
C LYS A 53 7.64 -8.98 8.25
N LYS A 54 7.73 -8.22 9.35
CA LYS A 54 7.47 -8.75 10.69
C LYS A 54 5.99 -9.10 10.90
N ALA A 55 5.07 -8.30 10.37
CA ALA A 55 3.63 -8.56 10.46
C ALA A 55 3.17 -9.68 9.50
N PHE A 56 3.82 -9.80 8.34
CA PHE A 56 3.52 -10.77 7.29
C PHE A 56 4.83 -11.46 6.85
N PRO A 57 5.23 -12.55 7.54
CA PRO A 57 6.53 -13.20 7.32
C PRO A 57 6.75 -13.74 5.91
N ASP A 58 5.67 -14.04 5.18
CA ASP A 58 5.71 -14.56 3.82
C ASP A 58 5.96 -13.47 2.76
N LEU A 59 6.00 -12.18 3.14
CA LEU A 59 6.27 -11.09 2.20
C LEU A 59 7.71 -11.15 1.67
N GLN A 60 7.82 -11.22 0.35
CA GLN A 60 9.07 -11.18 -0.39
C GLN A 60 9.14 -9.92 -1.27
N PRO A 61 10.34 -9.33 -1.47
CA PRO A 61 10.52 -8.28 -2.46
C PRO A 61 10.15 -8.76 -3.87
N LEU A 62 9.40 -7.94 -4.60
CA LEU A 62 9.07 -8.17 -6.00
C LEU A 62 9.77 -7.09 -6.85
N PRO A 63 10.70 -7.47 -7.75
CA PRO A 63 11.34 -6.53 -8.67
C PRO A 63 10.31 -5.77 -9.50
N VAL A 64 10.62 -4.52 -9.86
CA VAL A 64 9.81 -3.68 -10.74
C VAL A 64 10.24 -3.91 -12.19
N GLU A 65 9.28 -4.13 -13.07
CA GLU A 65 9.56 -4.25 -14.51
C GLU A 65 9.70 -2.86 -15.15
N ALA A 66 10.52 -2.76 -16.20
CA ALA A 66 10.87 -1.47 -16.81
C ALA A 66 9.64 -0.72 -17.36
N GLU A 67 8.65 -1.46 -17.86
CA GLU A 67 7.39 -0.92 -18.37
C GLU A 67 6.50 -0.29 -17.28
N GLU A 68 6.67 -0.67 -16.02
CA GLU A 68 5.86 -0.17 -14.90
C GLU A 68 6.42 1.13 -14.32
N VAL A 69 7.70 1.43 -14.59
CA VAL A 69 8.42 2.58 -14.03
C VAL A 69 7.72 3.92 -14.28
N PRO A 70 7.21 4.24 -15.49
CA PRO A 70 6.51 5.50 -15.73
C PRO A 70 5.30 5.71 -14.80
N ASP A 71 4.52 4.65 -14.60
CA ASP A 71 3.31 4.71 -13.77
C ASP A 71 3.64 4.86 -12.29
N LEU A 72 4.76 4.30 -11.82
CA LEU A 72 5.22 4.46 -10.43
C LEU A 72 5.71 5.88 -10.14
N LEU A 73 6.46 6.47 -11.08
CA LEU A 73 7.13 7.75 -10.88
C LEU A 73 6.21 8.96 -11.03
N GLY A 74 5.05 8.79 -11.66
CA GLY A 74 4.14 9.89 -11.94
C GLY A 74 4.66 10.79 -13.05
N ARG A 75 4.31 12.08 -13.03
CA ARG A 75 4.59 13.02 -14.14
C ARG A 75 5.99 13.65 -14.08
N VAL A 76 6.88 13.14 -13.24
CA VAL A 76 8.25 13.67 -13.08
C VAL A 76 9.03 13.55 -14.38
N GLN A 77 9.64 14.65 -14.80
CA GLN A 77 10.53 14.71 -15.97
C GLN A 77 12.02 14.75 -15.57
N ASP A 78 12.32 15.04 -14.30
CA ASP A 78 13.69 15.10 -13.79
C ASP A 78 14.24 13.67 -13.51
N PRO A 79 15.33 13.25 -14.18
CA PRO A 79 15.96 11.95 -13.96
C PRO A 79 16.49 11.74 -12.54
N GLU A 80 17.00 12.78 -11.86
CA GLU A 80 17.50 12.62 -10.49
C GLU A 80 16.36 12.35 -9.51
N VAL A 81 15.25 13.09 -9.65
CA VAL A 81 14.05 12.87 -8.83
C VAL A 81 13.49 11.47 -9.09
N SER A 82 13.47 11.03 -10.35
CA SER A 82 13.06 9.68 -10.75
C SER A 82 13.88 8.60 -10.04
N ILE A 83 15.21 8.72 -10.07
CA ILE A 83 16.13 7.79 -9.40
C ILE A 83 15.88 7.77 -7.88
N ARG A 84 15.71 8.94 -7.26
CA ARG A 84 15.46 9.03 -5.82
C ARG A 84 14.13 8.39 -5.43
N ARG A 85 13.07 8.57 -6.21
CA ARG A 85 11.77 7.90 -6.01
C ARG A 85 11.89 6.38 -6.11
N LEU A 86 12.57 5.87 -7.14
CA LEU A 86 12.82 4.42 -7.28
C LEU A 86 13.59 3.84 -6.09
N HIS A 87 14.55 4.58 -5.54
CA HIS A 87 15.30 4.13 -4.36
C HIS A 87 14.46 4.04 -3.08
N ARG A 88 13.36 4.79 -3.00
CA ARG A 88 12.45 4.79 -1.85
C ARG A 88 11.24 3.89 -2.04
N PHE A 89 10.91 3.59 -3.29
CA PHE A 89 9.88 2.62 -3.63
C PHE A 89 10.26 1.23 -3.15
N ALA A 90 9.29 0.50 -2.61
CA ALA A 90 9.42 -0.93 -2.43
C ALA A 90 8.12 -1.63 -2.82
N ARG A 91 8.26 -2.80 -3.43
CA ARG A 91 7.16 -3.68 -3.78
C ARG A 91 7.35 -5.03 -3.13
N LEU A 92 6.32 -5.49 -2.43
CA LEU A 92 6.32 -6.75 -1.70
C LEU A 92 5.15 -7.62 -2.16
N VAL A 93 5.37 -8.92 -2.29
CA VAL A 93 4.34 -9.91 -2.63
C VAL A 93 4.35 -11.04 -1.60
N GLY A 94 3.19 -11.57 -1.29
CA GLY A 94 3.08 -12.72 -0.39
C GLY A 94 1.66 -13.23 -0.27
N THR A 95 1.39 -13.93 0.83
CA THR A 95 0.07 -14.48 1.15
C THR A 95 -0.52 -13.88 2.40
N TRP A 96 -1.84 -13.87 2.44
CA TRP A 96 -2.64 -13.58 3.62
C TRP A 96 -3.67 -14.71 3.82
N GLU A 97 -4.45 -14.62 4.90
CA GLU A 97 -5.36 -15.69 5.33
C GLU A 97 -6.28 -16.20 4.21
N CYS A 98 -6.78 -15.31 3.35
CA CYS A 98 -7.75 -15.66 2.31
C CYS A 98 -7.18 -15.60 0.88
N GLY A 99 -5.87 -15.45 0.67
CA GLY A 99 -5.29 -15.45 -0.68
C GLY A 99 -3.92 -14.79 -0.77
N SER A 100 -3.68 -14.02 -1.84
CA SER A 100 -2.42 -13.32 -2.09
C SER A 100 -2.54 -11.82 -1.87
N VAL A 101 -1.40 -11.19 -1.59
CA VAL A 101 -1.28 -9.76 -1.33
C VAL A 101 -0.08 -9.19 -2.08
N LEU A 102 -0.27 -8.03 -2.70
CA LEU A 102 0.76 -7.19 -3.31
C LEU A 102 0.74 -5.83 -2.60
N ILE A 103 1.89 -5.34 -2.16
CA ILE A 103 2.04 -4.07 -1.43
C ILE A 103 3.05 -3.19 -2.15
N GLY A 104 2.64 -1.99 -2.55
CA GLY A 104 3.52 -0.91 -3.00
C GLY A 104 3.66 0.16 -1.93
N THR A 105 4.89 0.45 -1.49
CA THR A 105 5.16 1.48 -0.48
C THR A 105 5.76 2.72 -1.12
N TYR A 106 5.07 3.85 -0.97
CA TYR A 106 5.51 5.18 -1.38
C TYR A 106 5.77 6.06 -0.14
N ASP A 107 6.18 7.31 -0.34
CA ASP A 107 6.49 8.23 0.77
C ASP A 107 5.24 8.56 1.60
N ASN A 108 4.11 8.78 0.92
CA ASN A 108 2.87 9.26 1.53
C ASN A 108 1.69 8.30 1.44
N SER A 109 1.81 7.22 0.66
CA SER A 109 0.79 6.17 0.58
C SER A 109 1.37 4.76 0.57
N ILE A 110 0.52 3.80 0.90
CA ILE A 110 0.75 2.37 0.72
C ILE A 110 -0.43 1.82 -0.07
N GLU A 111 -0.15 1.29 -1.25
CA GLU A 111 -1.14 0.66 -2.12
C GLU A 111 -1.10 -0.84 -1.87
N VAL A 112 -2.27 -1.46 -1.66
CA VAL A 112 -2.39 -2.88 -1.38
C VAL A 112 -3.42 -3.49 -2.32
N SER A 113 -2.98 -4.42 -3.16
CA SER A 113 -3.86 -5.24 -3.99
C SER A 113 -3.99 -6.62 -3.38
N LEU A 114 -5.22 -7.04 -3.12
CA LEU A 114 -5.55 -8.35 -2.56
C LEU A 114 -6.20 -9.21 -3.63
N ALA A 115 -5.75 -10.45 -3.77
CA ALA A 115 -6.53 -11.47 -4.43
C ALA A 115 -7.05 -12.46 -3.39
N VAL A 116 -8.33 -12.79 -3.49
CA VAL A 116 -9.05 -13.70 -2.62
C VAL A 116 -9.24 -15.02 -3.34
N ASP A 117 -8.78 -16.11 -2.75
CA ASP A 117 -8.96 -17.46 -3.26
C ASP A 117 -10.29 -18.04 -2.72
N ALA A 118 -11.28 -18.22 -3.61
CA ALA A 118 -12.59 -18.78 -3.25
C ALA A 118 -12.50 -20.17 -2.62
N GLU A 119 -11.46 -20.97 -2.92
CA GLU A 119 -11.26 -22.28 -2.30
C GLU A 119 -10.75 -22.19 -0.86
N ARG A 120 -10.10 -21.07 -0.49
CA ARG A 120 -9.73 -20.76 0.89
C ARG A 120 -10.87 -20.15 1.69
N LEU A 121 -11.86 -19.60 1.00
CA LEU A 121 -13.13 -19.10 1.55
C LEU A 121 -14.11 -20.25 1.82
N ASN A 122 -13.70 -21.19 2.67
CA ASN A 122 -14.46 -22.42 2.95
C ASN A 122 -15.75 -22.22 3.79
N SER A 123 -16.39 -21.03 3.76
CA SER A 123 -17.54 -20.53 4.57
C SER A 123 -17.21 -19.46 5.64
N GLY A 124 -15.97 -18.98 5.70
CA GLY A 124 -15.53 -17.96 6.66
C GLY A 124 -15.97 -16.53 6.33
N ASN A 125 -16.18 -15.73 7.37
CA ASN A 125 -16.52 -14.31 7.27
C ASN A 125 -15.33 -13.51 6.73
N LEU A 126 -15.29 -13.26 5.42
CA LEU A 126 -14.28 -12.42 4.75
C LEU A 126 -14.07 -11.09 5.49
N ASN A 127 -15.12 -10.55 6.09
CA ASN A 127 -15.08 -9.27 6.79
C ASN A 127 -14.16 -9.32 8.01
N GLU A 128 -14.15 -10.42 8.76
CA GLU A 128 -13.29 -10.58 9.94
C GLU A 128 -11.82 -10.74 9.54
N SER A 129 -11.55 -11.50 8.48
CA SER A 129 -10.20 -11.66 7.94
C SER A 129 -9.67 -10.35 7.34
N LEU A 130 -10.50 -9.60 6.63
CA LEU A 130 -10.17 -8.26 6.12
C LEU A 130 -9.96 -7.26 7.26
N ALA A 131 -10.81 -7.24 8.28
CA ALA A 131 -10.65 -6.36 9.43
C ALA A 131 -9.31 -6.59 10.15
N ARG A 132 -8.93 -7.86 10.34
CA ARG A 132 -7.63 -8.24 10.92
C ARG A 132 -6.47 -7.80 10.03
N LEU A 133 -6.57 -8.05 8.73
CA LEU A 133 -5.55 -7.63 7.75
C LEU A 133 -5.34 -6.11 7.78
N LEU A 134 -6.41 -5.32 7.70
CA LEU A 134 -6.35 -3.86 7.73
C LEU A 134 -5.75 -3.35 9.04
N THR A 135 -6.18 -3.89 10.18
CA THR A 135 -5.62 -3.52 11.49
C THR A 135 -4.12 -3.81 11.57
N CYS A 136 -3.68 -4.96 11.06
CA CYS A 136 -2.26 -5.32 11.00
C CYS A 136 -1.48 -4.37 10.07
N LEU A 137 -2.03 -4.00 8.91
CA LEU A 137 -1.41 -3.07 7.98
C LEU A 137 -1.28 -1.66 8.58
N GLU A 138 -2.33 -1.12 9.20
CA GLU A 138 -2.26 0.19 9.87
C GLU A 138 -1.24 0.19 11.00
N SER A 139 -1.23 -0.86 11.83
CA SER A 139 -0.26 -1.01 12.92
C SER A 139 1.18 -1.11 12.42
N ALA A 140 1.42 -1.91 11.38
CA ALA A 140 2.75 -2.12 10.81
C ALA A 140 3.30 -0.89 10.09
N THR A 141 2.43 -0.04 9.53
CA THR A 141 2.84 1.08 8.67
C THR A 141 2.77 2.43 9.38
N HIS A 142 1.85 2.57 10.34
CA HIS A 142 1.38 3.85 10.91
C HIS A 142 0.63 4.74 9.91
N PHE A 143 0.14 4.15 8.81
CA PHE A 143 -0.74 4.81 7.85
C PHE A 143 -2.18 4.42 8.17
N ASN A 144 -3.14 5.25 7.72
CA ASN A 144 -4.55 5.01 7.99
C ASN A 144 -5.23 4.59 6.69
N PHE A 145 -6.16 3.65 6.77
CA PHE A 145 -6.98 3.24 5.64
C PHE A 145 -7.88 4.40 5.17
N LEU A 146 -7.93 4.57 3.85
CA LEU A 146 -8.74 5.57 3.16
C LEU A 146 -9.89 4.88 2.43
N ASP A 147 -11.12 5.40 2.56
CA ASP A 147 -12.22 4.99 1.69
C ASP A 147 -12.04 5.53 0.26
N GLN A 148 -12.95 5.17 -0.65
CA GLN A 148 -12.92 5.60 -2.05
C GLN A 148 -13.04 7.12 -2.23
N GLU A 149 -13.50 7.83 -1.21
CA GLU A 149 -13.61 9.30 -1.17
C GLU A 149 -12.40 9.94 -0.45
N GLY A 150 -11.38 9.15 -0.11
CA GLY A 150 -10.18 9.62 0.58
C GLY A 150 -10.42 9.98 2.05
N ARG A 151 -11.50 9.52 2.68
CA ARG A 151 -11.81 9.75 4.10
C ARG A 151 -11.26 8.62 4.94
N ARG A 152 -10.85 8.94 6.17
CA ARG A 152 -10.45 7.91 7.15
C ARG A 152 -11.65 7.05 7.49
N THR A 153 -11.56 5.75 7.24
CA THR A 153 -12.59 4.81 7.73
C THR A 153 -12.23 4.40 9.16
N LEU A 154 -13.11 4.67 10.11
CA LEU A 154 -12.84 4.42 11.54
C LEU A 154 -13.29 3.04 12.04
N GLU A 155 -13.87 2.19 11.21
CA GLU A 155 -14.29 0.85 11.65
C GLU A 155 -13.83 -0.26 10.70
N PRO A 156 -12.85 -1.10 11.11
CA PRO A 156 -12.40 -2.28 10.38
C PRO A 156 -13.53 -3.25 10.01
N VAL A 157 -14.62 -3.27 10.80
CA VAL A 157 -15.82 -4.10 10.58
C VAL A 157 -16.66 -3.61 9.39
N SER A 158 -16.59 -2.31 9.07
CA SER A 158 -17.32 -1.71 7.95
C SER A 158 -16.55 -1.81 6.62
N ALA A 159 -15.26 -2.16 6.65
CA ALA A 159 -14.40 -2.16 5.47
C ALA A 159 -14.84 -3.15 4.38
N ALA A 160 -15.47 -4.27 4.76
CA ALA A 160 -15.98 -5.22 3.78
C ALA A 160 -17.23 -4.73 3.02
N ALA A 161 -18.03 -3.85 3.62
CA ALA A 161 -19.15 -3.21 2.95
C ALA A 161 -18.73 -2.05 2.03
N LEU A 162 -17.46 -1.62 2.11
CA LEU A 162 -16.87 -0.57 1.28
C LEU A 162 -16.10 -1.13 0.07
N LEU A 163 -15.95 -2.45 -0.01
CA LEU A 163 -15.22 -3.17 -1.07
C LEU A 163 -16.12 -3.98 -2.00
N LEU A 164 -17.41 -4.09 -1.69
CA LEU A 164 -18.47 -4.69 -2.51
C LEU A 164 -19.45 -3.61 -2.96
#